data_AF-A0A975QQA0-F1
#
_entry.id   AF-A0A975QQA0-F1
#
_cell.length_a   1.000
_cell.length_b   1.000
_cell.length_c   1.000
_cell.angle_alpha   90.00
_cell.angle_beta   90.00
_cell.angle_gamma   90.00
#
_symmetry.space_group_name_H-M   'P 1'
#
loop_
_entity.id
_entity.type
_entity.pdbx_description
1 polymer ?
#
loop_
_entity_poly.entity_id
_entity_poly.type
_entity_poly.pdbx_seq_one_letter_code
_entity_poly.pdbx_strand_id
1 'polypeptide(L)'
;MTIMLVEDILALDEQTIKNHLSEENIEIIQKHFGNINNFLDSYQEKANLSLDLYFSEPKTYLKKLAPNLTNTRRVIVKKVGEEPKIVEIDKEQDFYKFKRQVVNGTIECIEMDSNIECWVNENGKPLHLPINFPFRPGADIVVGDVIFCNNDNELIGLSDTQISQVLAYLKVVGYDWSKVEYDPDDYIHIKVMDWSL
;
A
#
# COMPACT_ATOMS: atom_id res chain seq x y z
N MET A 1 -41.01 -9.21 2.29
CA MET A 1 -39.74 -9.37 3.01
C MET A 1 -39.60 -8.15 3.91
N THR A 2 -39.97 -8.28 5.17
CA THR A 2 -39.93 -7.17 6.14
C THR A 2 -38.50 -7.06 6.64
N ILE A 3 -37.88 -5.90 6.47
CA ILE A 3 -36.56 -5.62 7.04
C ILE A 3 -36.80 -5.28 8.51
N MET A 4 -36.44 -6.18 9.42
CA MET A 4 -36.36 -5.87 10.85
C MET A 4 -35.18 -4.93 11.07
N LEU A 5 -35.37 -3.90 11.90
CA LEU A 5 -34.27 -3.04 12.32
C LEU A 5 -33.38 -3.81 13.30
N VAL A 6 -32.09 -3.45 13.36
CA VAL A 6 -31.11 -4.11 14.26
C VAL A 6 -31.57 -4.02 15.72
N GLU A 7 -32.23 -2.92 16.08
CA GLU A 7 -32.81 -2.72 17.42
C GLU A 7 -33.91 -3.73 17.75
N ASP A 8 -34.72 -4.13 16.75
CA ASP A 8 -35.77 -5.12 16.92
C ASP A 8 -35.18 -6.52 17.17
N ILE A 9 -34.05 -6.84 16.51
CA ILE A 9 -33.34 -8.12 16.66
C ILE A 9 -32.67 -8.22 18.03
N LEU A 10 -32.10 -7.12 18.54
CA LEU A 10 -31.44 -7.06 19.84
C LEU A 10 -32.43 -7.09 21.02
N ALA A 11 -33.71 -6.84 20.77
CA ALA A 11 -34.78 -6.95 21.78
C ALA A 11 -35.37 -8.38 21.88
N LEU A 12 -34.99 -9.30 20.98
CA LEU A 12 -35.49 -10.67 21.00
C LEU A 12 -34.75 -11.51 22.05
N ASP A 13 -35.51 -12.29 22.82
CA ASP A 13 -34.92 -13.29 23.71
C ASP A 13 -34.31 -14.47 22.93
N GLU A 14 -33.44 -15.23 23.60
CA GLU A 14 -32.72 -16.37 23.03
C GLU A 14 -33.66 -17.40 22.38
N GLN A 15 -34.84 -17.63 22.97
CA GLN A 15 -35.81 -18.60 22.46
C GLN A 15 -36.43 -18.11 21.14
N THR A 16 -36.75 -16.82 21.07
CA THR A 16 -37.28 -16.19 19.86
C THR A 16 -36.28 -16.26 18.72
N ILE A 17 -35.00 -16.04 18.98
CA ILE A 17 -33.93 -16.12 17.96
C ILE A 17 -33.76 -17.56 17.46
N LYS A 18 -33.75 -18.55 18.37
CA LYS A 18 -33.71 -19.98 18.01
C LYS A 18 -34.88 -20.40 17.12
N ASN A 19 -36.07 -19.85 17.36
CA ASN A 19 -37.25 -20.17 16.54
C ASN A 19 -37.17 -19.60 15.11
N HIS A 20 -36.30 -18.62 14.84
CA HIS A 20 -36.13 -17.97 13.53
C HIS A 20 -34.88 -18.41 12.77
N LEU A 21 -33.98 -19.16 13.41
CA LEU A 21 -32.76 -19.68 12.78
C LEU A 21 -32.96 -21.14 12.38
N SER A 22 -32.40 -21.54 11.24
CA SER A 22 -32.28 -22.95 10.89
C SER A 22 -31.33 -23.67 11.86
N GLU A 23 -31.49 -24.98 12.00
CA GLU A 23 -30.59 -25.82 12.82
C GLU A 23 -29.13 -25.68 12.39
N GLU A 24 -28.86 -25.61 11.09
CA GLU A 24 -27.53 -25.37 10.52
C GLU A 24 -26.90 -24.05 11.02
N ASN A 25 -27.68 -22.96 11.07
CA ASN A 25 -27.19 -21.68 11.56
C ASN A 25 -26.90 -21.71 13.06
N ILE A 26 -27.68 -22.47 13.84
CA ILE A 26 -27.45 -22.66 15.27
C ILE A 26 -26.13 -23.43 15.50
N GLU A 27 -25.86 -24.48 14.72
CA GLU A 27 -24.60 -25.23 14.80
C GLU A 27 -23.38 -24.36 14.46
N ILE A 28 -23.48 -23.52 13.42
CA ILE A 28 -22.42 -22.58 13.06
C ILE A 28 -22.16 -21.59 14.21
N ILE A 29 -23.22 -21.01 14.80
CA ILE A 29 -23.10 -20.07 15.92
C ILE A 29 -22.45 -20.76 17.12
N GLN A 30 -22.89 -21.96 17.48
CA GLN A 30 -22.31 -22.71 18.61
C GLN A 30 -20.85 -23.07 18.35
N LYS A 31 -20.49 -23.47 17.12
CA LYS A 31 -19.11 -23.79 16.74
C LYS A 31 -18.16 -22.60 16.88
N HIS A 32 -18.62 -21.40 16.51
CA HIS A 32 -17.76 -20.21 16.46
C HIS A 32 -17.80 -19.35 17.73
N PHE A 33 -18.93 -19.32 18.43
CA PHE A 33 -19.15 -18.43 19.60
C PHE A 33 -19.40 -19.21 20.90
N GLY A 34 -19.45 -20.55 20.84
CA GLY A 34 -19.73 -21.43 21.97
C GLY A 34 -21.21 -21.49 22.32
N ASN A 35 -21.88 -20.34 22.42
CA ASN A 35 -23.32 -20.25 22.63
C ASN A 35 -23.92 -18.99 21.95
N ILE A 36 -25.25 -18.93 21.91
CA ILE A 36 -25.99 -17.84 21.26
C ILE A 36 -25.84 -16.52 22.01
N ASN A 37 -25.77 -16.51 23.34
CA ASN A 37 -25.60 -15.28 24.12
C ASN A 37 -24.25 -14.61 23.83
N ASN A 38 -23.17 -15.38 23.73
CA ASN A 38 -21.86 -14.85 23.32
C ASN A 38 -21.88 -14.27 21.90
N PHE A 39 -22.65 -14.86 20.99
CA PHE A 39 -22.85 -14.31 19.64
C PHE A 39 -23.60 -12.98 19.69
N LEU A 40 -24.66 -12.89 20.50
CA LEU A 40 -25.43 -11.66 20.69
C LEU A 40 -24.63 -10.58 21.38
N ASP A 41 -23.83 -10.90 22.40
CA ASP A 41 -22.94 -9.96 23.08
C ASP A 41 -21.89 -9.39 22.10
N SER A 42 -21.26 -10.25 21.29
CA SER A 42 -20.36 -9.83 20.20
C SER A 42 -21.08 -8.96 19.16
N TYR A 43 -22.35 -9.25 18.88
CA TYR A 43 -23.15 -8.47 17.94
C TYR A 43 -23.58 -7.13 18.53
N GLN A 44 -23.91 -7.09 19.82
CA GLN A 44 -24.33 -5.90 20.56
C GLN A 44 -23.16 -4.97 20.80
N GLU A 45 -21.95 -5.49 21.05
CA GLU A 45 -20.71 -4.70 21.07
C GLU A 45 -20.47 -4.04 19.70
N LYS A 46 -20.63 -4.79 18.60
CA LYS A 46 -20.53 -4.26 17.23
C LYS A 46 -21.65 -3.29 16.86
N ALA A 47 -22.87 -3.49 17.37
CA ALA A 47 -24.03 -2.63 17.15
C ALA A 47 -23.96 -1.35 17.97
N ASN A 48 -23.48 -1.40 19.22
CA ASN A 48 -23.22 -0.23 20.05
C ASN A 48 -22.06 0.60 19.49
N LEU A 49 -21.02 -0.05 18.97
CA LEU A 49 -20.05 0.61 18.08
C LEU A 49 -20.78 1.31 16.94
N SER A 50 -21.69 0.63 16.22
CA SER A 50 -22.45 1.20 15.10
C SER A 50 -23.37 2.38 15.45
N LEU A 51 -23.91 2.43 16.67
CA LEU A 51 -24.77 3.53 17.16
C LEU A 51 -23.96 4.76 17.59
N ASP A 52 -22.87 4.59 18.33
CA ASP A 52 -21.91 5.68 18.60
C ASP A 52 -21.27 6.20 17.30
N LEU A 53 -21.14 5.32 16.29
CA LEU A 53 -20.69 5.64 14.93
C LEU A 53 -21.74 6.44 14.13
N TYR A 54 -23.04 6.21 14.33
CA TYR A 54 -24.14 6.89 13.61
C TYR A 54 -24.30 8.36 14.00
N PHE A 55 -23.89 8.73 15.22
CA PHE A 55 -23.94 10.10 15.73
C PHE A 55 -22.61 10.87 15.59
N SER A 56 -21.57 10.25 15.03
CA SER A 56 -20.28 10.90 14.75
C SER A 56 -20.24 11.47 13.32
N GLU A 57 -19.61 12.64 13.11
CA GLU A 57 -19.48 13.19 11.75
C GLU A 57 -18.85 12.16 10.79
N PRO A 58 -19.38 11.95 9.57
CA PRO A 58 -18.95 10.90 8.63
C PRO A 58 -17.44 10.85 8.34
N LYS A 59 -16.73 11.98 8.50
CA LYS A 59 -15.27 12.07 8.33
C LYS A 59 -14.47 11.38 9.44
N THR A 60 -15.02 11.32 10.65
CA THR A 60 -14.38 10.71 11.82
C THR A 60 -14.51 9.18 11.79
N TYR A 61 -15.63 8.69 11.24
CA TYR A 61 -15.94 7.29 10.97
C TYR A 61 -14.93 6.62 10.02
N LEU A 62 -14.68 7.23 8.86
CA LEU A 62 -13.78 6.66 7.85
C LEU A 62 -12.33 6.53 8.35
N LYS A 63 -11.86 7.50 9.15
CA LYS A 63 -10.52 7.48 9.76
C LYS A 63 -10.32 6.35 10.77
N LYS A 64 -11.38 5.90 11.46
CA LYS A 64 -11.31 4.86 12.50
C LYS A 64 -11.51 3.44 11.97
N LEU A 65 -12.43 3.24 11.03
CA LEU A 65 -12.74 1.91 10.48
C LEU A 65 -11.80 1.49 9.35
N ALA A 66 -11.20 2.46 8.67
CA ALA A 66 -10.31 2.22 7.56
C ALA A 66 -9.24 3.31 7.55
N PRO A 67 -8.16 3.19 8.34
CA PRO A 67 -6.99 4.06 8.19
C PRO A 67 -6.43 4.05 6.75
N ASN A 68 -6.79 3.05 5.94
CA ASN A 68 -6.45 2.94 4.51
C ASN A 68 -7.46 3.63 3.56
N LEU A 69 -8.58 4.16 4.08
CA LEU A 69 -9.50 5.08 3.41
C LEU A 69 -9.08 6.54 3.61
N THR A 70 -7.82 6.81 3.95
CA THR A 70 -7.29 8.15 3.70
C THR A 70 -7.48 8.46 2.22
N ASN A 71 -7.86 9.71 1.94
CA ASN A 71 -7.92 10.22 0.56
C ASN A 71 -6.51 10.37 -0.02
N THR A 72 -5.51 9.71 0.56
CA THR A 72 -4.11 9.78 0.17
C THR A 72 -3.60 8.40 -0.19
N ARG A 73 -2.65 8.35 -1.11
CA ARG A 73 -1.81 7.19 -1.43
C ARG A 73 -0.40 7.48 -0.97
N ARG A 74 0.26 6.48 -0.39
CA ARG A 74 1.66 6.55 0.00
C ARG A 74 2.51 5.95 -1.11
N VAL A 75 3.50 6.70 -1.56
CA VAL A 75 4.53 6.25 -2.49
C VAL A 75 5.90 6.48 -1.87
N ILE A 76 6.93 5.86 -2.40
CA ILE A 76 8.31 6.21 -2.05
C ILE A 76 8.92 6.98 -3.21
N VAL A 77 9.44 8.17 -2.93
CA VAL A 77 10.24 8.95 -3.88
C VAL A 77 11.70 8.83 -3.47
N LYS A 78 12.54 8.40 -4.40
CA LYS A 78 13.99 8.34 -4.21
C LYS A 78 14.66 9.24 -5.23
N LYS A 79 15.15 10.39 -4.75
CA LYS A 79 15.95 11.31 -5.57
C LYS A 79 17.40 10.86 -5.65
N VAL A 80 18.07 11.21 -6.74
CA VAL A 80 19.51 10.99 -6.89
C VAL A 80 20.25 11.64 -5.71
N GLY A 81 21.15 10.88 -5.06
CA GLY A 81 21.97 11.37 -3.96
C GLY A 81 21.25 11.66 -2.63
N GLU A 82 19.93 11.49 -2.56
CA GLU A 82 19.15 11.67 -1.32
C GLU A 82 18.61 10.34 -0.78
N GLU A 83 18.33 10.26 0.51
CA GLU A 83 17.58 9.15 1.13
C GLU A 83 16.15 9.04 0.58
N PRO A 84 15.57 7.84 0.45
CA PRO A 84 14.19 7.66 0.03
C PRO A 84 13.21 8.28 1.03
N LYS A 85 12.15 8.92 0.51
CA LYS A 85 11.12 9.59 1.30
C LYS A 85 9.76 8.99 1.00
N ILE A 86 9.00 8.70 2.03
CA ILE A 86 7.58 8.36 1.90
C ILE A 86 6.83 9.65 1.63
N VAL A 87 6.06 9.70 0.55
CA VAL A 87 5.26 10.85 0.14
C VAL A 87 3.80 10.44 0.14
N GLU A 88 2.97 11.23 0.83
CA GLU A 88 1.52 11.12 0.75
C GLU A 88 1.00 12.02 -0.37
N ILE A 89 0.23 11.44 -1.27
CA ILE A 89 -0.35 12.13 -2.44
C ILE A 89 -1.85 12.00 -2.33
N ASP A 90 -2.58 13.11 -2.51
CA ASP A 90 -4.04 13.04 -2.56
C ASP A 90 -4.50 12.17 -3.74
N LYS A 91 -5.56 11.38 -3.55
CA LYS A 91 -6.19 10.56 -4.60
C LYS A 91 -6.87 11.44 -5.64
N GLU A 92 -7.31 12.63 -5.26
CA GLU A 92 -7.86 13.64 -6.18
C GLU A 92 -6.76 14.33 -7.01
N GLN A 93 -5.49 14.26 -6.57
CA GLN A 93 -4.38 14.79 -7.34
C GLN A 93 -4.14 13.95 -8.60
N ASP A 94 -3.90 14.64 -9.72
CA ASP A 94 -3.46 14.02 -10.96
C ASP A 94 -2.12 13.29 -10.75
N PHE A 95 -2.20 11.96 -10.65
CA PHE A 95 -1.03 11.12 -10.37
C PHE A 95 -0.06 11.11 -11.54
N TYR A 96 -0.57 11.16 -12.76
CA TYR A 96 0.26 11.19 -13.95
C TYR A 96 1.10 12.47 -13.98
N LYS A 97 0.49 13.61 -13.64
CA LYS A 97 1.22 14.88 -13.48
C LYS A 97 2.26 14.80 -12.37
N PHE A 98 1.93 14.22 -11.21
CA PHE A 98 2.88 14.00 -10.14
C PHE A 98 4.07 13.14 -10.61
N LYS A 99 3.80 12.00 -11.28
CA LYS A 99 4.83 11.12 -11.82
C LYS A 99 5.78 11.86 -12.74
N ARG A 100 5.25 12.61 -13.71
CA ARG A 100 6.05 13.41 -14.65
C ARG A 100 6.90 14.47 -13.96
N GLN A 101 6.38 15.10 -12.90
CA GLN A 101 7.12 16.10 -12.14
C GLN A 101 8.31 15.51 -11.39
N VAL A 102 8.17 14.29 -10.86
CA VAL A 102 9.26 13.61 -10.15
C VAL A 102 10.30 13.06 -11.13
N VAL A 103 9.89 12.23 -12.11
CA VAL A 103 10.86 11.57 -13.00
C VAL A 103 11.43 12.51 -14.07
N ASN A 104 10.78 13.66 -14.29
CA ASN A 104 11.21 14.71 -15.22
C ASN A 104 11.40 14.23 -16.67
N GLY A 105 10.40 13.55 -17.25
CA GLY A 105 10.50 13.08 -18.64
C GLY A 105 9.33 12.23 -19.12
N THR A 106 9.63 11.35 -20.07
CA THR A 106 8.74 10.27 -20.47
C THR A 106 8.83 9.18 -19.42
N ILE A 107 7.68 8.69 -19.01
CA ILE A 107 7.58 7.74 -17.90
C ILE A 107 7.71 6.31 -18.44
N GLU A 108 8.64 5.55 -17.88
CA GLU A 108 8.74 4.10 -18.04
C GLU A 108 8.39 3.41 -16.70
N CYS A 109 7.70 2.28 -16.77
CA CYS A 109 7.41 1.44 -15.62
C CYS A 109 8.29 0.18 -15.64
N ILE A 110 8.95 -0.08 -14.52
CA ILE A 110 9.80 -1.24 -14.30
C ILE A 110 9.21 -2.05 -13.14
N GLU A 111 8.81 -3.29 -13.39
CA GLU A 111 8.31 -4.19 -12.36
C GLU A 111 9.46 -4.68 -11.46
N MET A 112 9.41 -4.35 -10.16
CA MET A 112 10.45 -4.72 -9.19
C MET A 112 10.13 -6.08 -8.52
N ASP A 113 8.87 -6.28 -8.16
CA ASP A 113 8.30 -7.50 -7.60
C ASP A 113 6.82 -7.56 -8.01
N SER A 114 6.17 -8.72 -7.82
CA SER A 114 4.78 -9.02 -8.18
C SER A 114 3.75 -7.93 -7.87
N ASN A 115 3.97 -7.13 -6.82
CA ASN A 115 3.05 -6.06 -6.40
C ASN A 115 3.74 -4.69 -6.21
N ILE A 116 4.97 -4.51 -6.69
CA ILE A 116 5.71 -3.24 -6.58
C ILE A 116 6.34 -2.90 -7.91
N GLU A 117 6.03 -1.71 -8.41
CA GLU A 117 6.62 -1.15 -9.61
C GLU A 117 7.41 0.12 -9.29
N CYS A 118 8.39 0.39 -10.14
CA CYS A 118 9.25 1.57 -10.11
C CYS A 118 9.01 2.38 -11.39
N TRP A 119 8.69 3.65 -11.25
CA TRP A 119 8.51 4.57 -12.35
C TRP A 119 9.74 5.45 -12.50
N VAL A 120 10.29 5.49 -13.71
CA VAL A 120 11.55 6.15 -14.03
C VAL A 120 11.38 7.01 -15.28
N ASN A 121 12.43 7.77 -15.63
CA ASN A 121 12.49 8.45 -16.92
C ASN A 121 13.02 7.50 -17.99
N GLU A 122 12.19 7.13 -18.97
CA GLU A 122 12.54 6.26 -20.10
C GLU A 122 13.79 6.77 -20.84
N ASN A 123 13.89 8.10 -20.99
CA ASN A 123 15.00 8.74 -21.68
C ASN A 123 16.17 9.07 -20.75
N GLY A 124 16.16 8.60 -19.50
CA GLY A 124 17.18 8.97 -18.53
C GLY A 124 18.59 8.57 -18.94
N LYS A 125 18.76 7.38 -19.54
CA LYS A 125 20.06 6.89 -20.02
C LYS A 125 20.58 7.69 -21.22
N PRO A 126 19.81 7.86 -22.32
CA PRO A 126 20.22 8.74 -23.44
C PRO A 126 20.46 10.21 -23.05
N LEU A 127 19.84 10.68 -21.98
CA LEU A 127 20.04 12.04 -21.45
C LEU A 127 21.20 12.15 -20.45
N HIS A 128 21.93 11.06 -20.20
CA HIS A 128 23.01 10.98 -19.22
C HIS A 128 22.59 11.48 -17.83
N LEU A 129 21.37 11.13 -17.39
CA LEU A 129 20.94 11.42 -16.02
C LEU A 129 21.83 10.66 -15.02
N PRO A 130 22.09 11.22 -13.83
CA PRO A 130 22.94 10.54 -12.85
C PRO A 130 22.35 9.20 -12.41
N ILE A 131 23.20 8.24 -12.11
CA ILE A 131 22.80 6.95 -11.53
C ILE A 131 22.16 7.18 -10.16
N ASN A 132 21.03 6.51 -9.93
CA ASN A 132 20.36 6.49 -8.65
C ASN A 132 20.70 5.21 -7.87
N PHE A 133 20.46 4.04 -8.48
CA PHE A 133 20.79 2.72 -7.91
C PHE A 133 20.84 1.64 -9.02
N PRO A 134 21.43 0.45 -8.75
CA PRO A 134 21.45 -0.67 -9.67
C PRO A 134 20.14 -1.45 -9.52
N PHE A 135 19.41 -1.66 -10.60
CA PHE A 135 18.15 -2.40 -10.52
C PHE A 135 18.38 -3.86 -10.09
N ARG A 136 19.43 -4.49 -10.64
CA ARG A 136 19.98 -5.75 -10.17
C ARG A 136 21.51 -5.69 -10.30
N PRO A 137 22.27 -6.16 -9.31
CA PRO A 137 23.73 -6.16 -9.40
C PRO A 137 24.21 -6.80 -10.71
N GLY A 138 24.90 -6.02 -11.53
CA GLY A 138 25.48 -6.46 -12.81
C GLY A 138 24.50 -6.64 -13.97
N ALA A 139 23.24 -6.21 -13.88
CA ALA A 139 22.30 -6.32 -15.00
C ALA A 139 21.89 -4.96 -15.58
N ASP A 140 21.44 -4.03 -14.73
CA ASP A 140 20.97 -2.72 -15.20
C ASP A 140 21.05 -1.66 -14.09
N ILE A 141 21.01 -0.38 -14.49
CA ILE A 141 20.94 0.79 -13.63
C ILE A 141 19.66 1.57 -13.84
N VAL A 142 19.19 2.13 -12.72
CA VAL A 142 18.19 3.17 -12.71
C VAL A 142 18.88 4.52 -12.60
N VAL A 143 18.57 5.41 -13.53
CA VAL A 143 19.10 6.77 -13.61
C VAL A 143 18.00 7.79 -13.39
N GLY A 144 18.34 8.93 -12.80
CA GLY A 144 17.38 9.98 -12.44
C GLY A 144 16.53 9.64 -11.21
N ASP A 145 15.59 10.53 -10.89
CA ASP A 145 14.68 10.38 -9.75
C ASP A 145 13.61 9.31 -10.03
N VAL A 146 13.17 8.59 -9.00
CA VAL A 146 12.24 7.46 -9.15
C VAL A 146 11.07 7.54 -8.17
N ILE A 147 9.98 6.88 -8.55
CA ILE A 147 8.82 6.64 -7.69
C ILE A 147 8.54 5.14 -7.60
N PHE A 148 8.38 4.62 -6.38
CA PHE A 148 7.86 3.29 -6.15
C PHE A 148 6.39 3.35 -5.77
N CYS A 149 5.56 2.52 -6.41
CA CYS A 149 4.16 2.35 -6.07
C CYS A 149 3.67 0.91 -6.28
N ASN A 150 2.39 0.68 -5.97
CA ASN A 150 1.76 -0.62 -6.09
C ASN A 150 1.37 -0.89 -7.57
N ASN A 151 1.53 -2.13 -8.02
CA ASN A 151 1.16 -2.62 -9.35
C ASN A 151 -0.37 -2.81 -9.55
N ASP A 152 -1.15 -2.91 -8.46
CA ASP A 152 -2.59 -3.24 -8.48
C ASP A 152 -3.54 -2.06 -8.86
N ASN A 153 -3.17 -1.28 -9.88
CA ASN A 153 -3.76 0.01 -10.31
C ASN A 153 -3.24 1.24 -9.55
N GLU A 154 -2.98 2.30 -10.31
CA GLU A 154 -2.50 3.64 -9.89
C GLU A 154 -3.28 4.33 -8.74
N LEU A 155 -4.41 3.75 -8.34
CA LEU A 155 -5.29 4.21 -7.28
C LEU A 155 -4.87 3.70 -5.88
N ILE A 156 -4.02 2.68 -5.82
CA ILE A 156 -3.61 2.04 -4.56
C ILE A 156 -2.17 2.45 -4.23
N GLY A 157 -1.99 3.06 -3.05
CA GLY A 157 -0.66 3.34 -2.51
C GLY A 157 0.03 2.08 -1.99
N LEU A 158 1.29 2.20 -1.62
CA LEU A 158 2.02 1.12 -0.95
C LEU A 158 1.44 0.86 0.45
N SER A 159 1.30 -0.42 0.79
CA SER A 159 1.09 -0.89 2.16
C SER A 159 2.37 -0.74 3.00
N ASP A 160 2.27 -0.83 4.32
CA ASP A 160 3.45 -0.75 5.21
C ASP A 160 4.46 -1.86 4.93
N THR A 161 3.98 -3.05 4.58
CA THR A 161 4.82 -4.19 4.17
C THR A 161 5.59 -3.87 2.90
N GLN A 162 4.93 -3.33 1.87
CA GLN A 162 5.58 -2.95 0.61
C GLN A 162 6.57 -1.80 0.82
N ILE A 163 6.22 -0.80 1.63
CA ILE A 163 7.15 0.28 2.02
C ILE A 163 8.40 -0.30 2.65
N SER A 164 8.24 -1.23 3.60
CA SER A 164 9.37 -1.88 4.28
C SER A 164 10.24 -2.68 3.31
N GLN A 165 9.63 -3.37 2.33
CA GLN A 165 10.34 -4.11 1.29
C GLN A 165 11.18 -3.19 0.39
N VAL A 166 10.61 -2.08 -0.10
CA VAL A 166 11.32 -1.11 -0.93
C VAL A 166 12.48 -0.48 -0.16
N LEU A 167 12.26 -0.06 1.09
CA LEU A 167 13.31 0.55 1.91
C LEU A 167 14.44 -0.43 2.24
N ALA A 168 14.10 -1.69 2.53
CA ALA A 168 15.09 -2.74 2.74
C ALA A 168 15.92 -3.00 1.47
N TYR A 169 15.27 -3.10 0.31
CA TYR A 169 15.94 -3.22 -0.98
C TYR A 169 16.90 -2.05 -1.24
N LEU A 170 16.41 -0.81 -1.13
CA LEU A 170 17.22 0.40 -1.33
C LEU A 170 18.39 0.52 -0.35
N LYS A 171 18.27 -0.03 0.86
CA LYS A 171 19.38 -0.09 1.82
C LYS A 171 20.45 -1.09 1.40
N VAL A 172 20.07 -2.21 0.77
CA VAL A 172 21.01 -3.23 0.27
C VAL A 172 21.70 -2.74 -1.01
N VAL A 173 20.94 -2.11 -1.93
CA VAL A 173 21.49 -1.63 -3.21
C VAL A 173 22.03 -0.20 -3.14
N GLY A 174 21.80 0.51 -2.04
CA GLY A 174 22.29 1.86 -1.73
C GLY A 174 23.78 1.85 -1.48
N TYR A 175 24.53 1.53 -2.52
CA TYR A 175 25.98 1.56 -2.54
C TYR A 175 26.48 3.00 -2.51
N ASP A 176 27.71 3.20 -2.05
CA ASP A 176 28.41 4.47 -2.23
C ASP A 176 28.84 4.62 -3.69
N TRP A 177 27.96 5.23 -4.50
CA TRP A 177 28.17 5.41 -5.96
C TRP A 177 29.34 6.32 -6.30
N SER A 178 29.93 7.03 -5.33
CA SER A 178 31.23 7.70 -5.55
C SER A 178 32.35 6.72 -5.89
N LYS A 179 32.13 5.42 -5.65
CA LYS A 179 33.07 4.32 -5.93
C LYS A 179 32.73 3.51 -7.18
N VAL A 180 31.74 3.94 -7.97
CA VAL A 180 31.34 3.25 -9.20
C VAL A 180 31.81 4.05 -10.39
N GLU A 181 32.60 3.42 -11.25
CA GLU A 181 33.03 4.00 -12.51
C GLU A 181 32.00 3.63 -13.58
N TYR A 182 31.43 4.65 -14.23
CA TYR A 182 30.38 4.52 -15.24
C TYR A 182 30.91 5.02 -16.58
N ASP A 183 30.87 4.17 -17.60
CA ASP A 183 31.13 4.56 -18.97
C ASP A 183 29.81 4.98 -19.63
N PRO A 184 29.63 6.27 -19.98
CA PRO A 184 28.42 6.74 -20.64
C PRO A 184 28.23 6.18 -22.05
N ASP A 185 29.25 5.58 -22.66
CA ASP A 185 29.18 4.94 -23.98
C ASP A 185 28.95 3.41 -23.88
N ASP A 186 29.11 2.82 -22.70
CA ASP A 186 28.93 1.37 -22.45
C ASP A 186 28.04 1.12 -21.22
N TYR A 187 26.73 1.31 -21.43
CA TYR A 187 25.67 1.11 -20.41
C TYR A 187 25.57 -0.31 -19.84
N ILE A 188 26.29 -1.28 -20.40
CA ILE A 188 26.24 -2.69 -20.00
C ILE A 188 27.30 -2.99 -18.93
N HIS A 189 28.40 -2.23 -18.90
CA HIS A 189 29.56 -2.53 -18.06
C HIS A 189 29.69 -1.55 -16.90
N ILE A 190 29.05 -1.87 -15.78
CA ILE A 190 29.25 -1.15 -14.52
C ILE A 190 30.38 -1.82 -13.75
N LYS A 191 31.49 -1.11 -13.59
CA LYS A 191 32.62 -1.61 -12.79
C LYS A 191 32.47 -1.14 -11.36
N VAL A 192 32.07 -2.06 -10.48
CA VAL A 192 32.03 -1.82 -9.03
C VAL A 192 33.45 -2.01 -8.49
N MET A 193 34.07 -0.95 -7.98
CA MET A 193 35.50 -0.95 -7.64
C MET A 193 35.84 -1.57 -6.28
N ASP A 194 34.84 -1.87 -5.43
CA ASP A 194 35.05 -2.51 -4.13
C ASP A 194 33.80 -3.32 -3.73
N TRP A 195 33.96 -4.44 -3.03
CA TRP A 195 32.87 -5.28 -2.49
C TRP A 195 33.17 -5.58 -1.03
N SER A 196 33.14 -4.57 -0.16
CA SER A 196 33.18 -4.77 1.29
C SER A 196 31.75 -4.86 1.82
N LEU A 197 31.26 -6.09 2.05
CA LEU A 197 30.04 -6.37 2.83
C LEU A 197 30.31 -6.19 4.33
#